data_AF-A0A8U0P0Z2-F1
#
_entry.id   AF-A0A8U0P0Z2-F1
#
_cell.length_a   1.000
_cell.length_b   1.000
_cell.length_c   1.000
_cell.angle_alpha   90.00
_cell.angle_beta   90.00
_cell.angle_gamma   90.00
#
_symmetry.space_group_name_H-M   'P 1'
#
loop_
_entity.id
_entity.type
_entity.pdbx_description
1 polymer ?
#
loop_
_entity_poly.entity_id
_entity_poly.type
_entity_poly.pdbx_seq_one_letter_code
_entity_poly.pdbx_strand_id
1 'polypeptide(L)'
;MEDQEPICVVCRDSRKHKKHDCIPIQEAVQEHKVKLKTVLNPLKDKLRLLNEIKLTCDKTAKHIKIQAQYTERQIKEQFKKLYQFLREEEAARIDAVRMEEVRKSQGMKNKIIEMNRKISSLSDTIKAIEQQLRVEDLILIL
;
A
#
# COMPACT_ATOMS: atom_id res chain seq x y z
N MET A 1 -14.41 -37.60 -55.60
CA MET A 1 -14.66 -37.49 -54.14
C MET A 1 -14.67 -38.92 -53.66
N GLU A 2 -13.79 -39.29 -52.74
CA GLU A 2 -13.76 -40.65 -52.18
C GLU A 2 -14.87 -40.77 -51.13
N ASP A 3 -15.56 -41.91 -51.07
CA ASP A 3 -16.72 -42.07 -50.19
C ASP A 3 -16.33 -42.37 -48.74
N GLN A 4 -15.10 -42.86 -48.49
CA GLN A 4 -14.58 -43.28 -47.17
C GLN A 4 -15.54 -44.16 -46.36
N GLU A 5 -16.37 -44.97 -47.04
CA GLU A 5 -17.34 -45.86 -46.43
C GLU A 5 -17.07 -47.33 -46.78
N PRO A 6 -17.27 -48.27 -45.84
CA PRO A 6 -17.19 -49.69 -46.16
C PRO A 6 -18.42 -50.10 -46.97
N ILE A 7 -18.19 -50.74 -48.12
CA ILE A 7 -19.24 -51.23 -49.02
C ILE A 7 -19.13 -52.74 -49.23
N CYS A 8 -20.24 -53.40 -49.55
CA CYS A 8 -20.21 -54.80 -49.96
C CYS A 8 -19.79 -54.94 -51.42
N VAL A 9 -19.47 -56.17 -51.85
CA VAL A 9 -19.02 -56.45 -53.23
C VAL A 9 -20.07 -56.12 -54.30
N VAL A 10 -21.36 -56.19 -53.97
CA VAL A 10 -22.45 -55.79 -54.89
C VAL A 10 -22.51 -54.27 -55.05
N CYS A 11 -22.35 -53.53 -53.96
CA CYS A 11 -22.33 -52.07 -53.98
C CYS A 11 -21.13 -51.51 -54.73
N ARG A 12 -19.99 -52.20 -54.72
CA ARG A 12 -18.78 -51.81 -55.48
C ARG A 12 -19.06 -51.57 -56.97
N ASP A 13 -19.87 -52.43 -57.59
CA ASP A 13 -20.16 -52.34 -59.02
C ASP A 13 -21.39 -51.45 -59.33
N SER A 14 -22.05 -50.92 -58.30
CA SER A 14 -23.17 -50.00 -58.45
C SER A 14 -22.74 -48.69 -59.10
N ARG A 15 -23.67 -48.01 -59.79
CA ARG A 15 -23.40 -46.69 -60.40
C ARG A 15 -22.86 -45.65 -59.39
N LYS A 16 -23.16 -45.83 -58.09
CA LYS A 16 -22.71 -44.94 -57.02
C LYS A 16 -21.20 -45.04 -56.76
N HIS A 17 -20.62 -46.24 -56.81
CA HIS A 17 -19.23 -46.50 -56.41
C HIS A 17 -18.31 -46.95 -57.56
N LYS A 18 -18.86 -47.31 -58.73
CA LYS A 18 -18.11 -47.87 -59.87
C LYS A 18 -16.95 -47.02 -60.39
N LYS A 19 -16.92 -45.72 -60.08
CA LYS A 19 -15.85 -44.79 -60.48
C LYS A 19 -14.85 -44.50 -59.36
N HIS A 20 -15.00 -45.11 -58.19
CA HIS A 20 -14.15 -44.89 -57.02
C HIS A 20 -13.26 -46.10 -56.79
N ASP A 21 -12.01 -45.83 -56.44
CA ASP A 21 -11.05 -46.89 -56.11
C ASP A 21 -11.44 -47.53 -54.79
N CYS A 22 -11.53 -48.86 -54.81
CA CYS A 22 -11.92 -49.66 -53.65
C CYS A 22 -10.74 -50.52 -53.22
N ILE A 23 -10.35 -50.40 -51.97
CA ILE A 23 -9.33 -51.23 -51.34
C ILE A 23 -9.99 -52.22 -50.35
N PRO A 24 -9.40 -53.40 -50.14
CA PRO A 24 -9.84 -54.31 -49.08
C PRO A 24 -9.87 -53.62 -47.71
N ILE A 25 -10.88 -53.95 -46.91
CA ILE A 25 -11.06 -53.33 -45.59
C ILE A 25 -9.85 -53.53 -44.69
N GLN A 26 -9.15 -54.67 -44.80
CA GLN A 26 -7.94 -54.95 -44.04
C GLN A 26 -6.82 -53.97 -44.38
N GLU A 27 -6.64 -53.62 -45.67
CA GLU A 27 -5.62 -52.66 -46.12
C GLU A 27 -5.97 -51.25 -45.65
N ALA A 28 -7.22 -50.81 -45.81
CA ALA A 28 -7.71 -49.54 -45.31
C ALA A 28 -7.48 -49.40 -43.80
N VAL A 29 -7.81 -50.45 -43.03
CA VAL A 29 -7.60 -50.48 -41.57
C VAL A 29 -6.12 -50.33 -41.20
N GLN A 30 -5.20 -50.96 -41.93
CA GLN A 30 -3.77 -50.80 -41.64
C GLN A 30 -3.28 -49.38 -41.94
N GLU A 31 -3.68 -48.80 -43.07
CA GLU A 31 -3.31 -47.44 -43.43
C GLU A 31 -3.84 -46.42 -42.41
N HIS A 32 -5.10 -46.57 -41.99
CA HIS A 32 -5.71 -45.70 -40.97
C HIS A 32 -5.07 -45.89 -39.60
N LYS A 33 -4.70 -47.12 -39.22
CA LYS A 33 -3.95 -47.36 -37.98
C LYS A 33 -2.61 -46.64 -37.98
N VAL A 34 -1.88 -46.63 -39.11
CA VAL A 34 -0.63 -45.90 -39.23
C VAL A 34 -0.87 -44.39 -39.13
N LYS A 35 -1.83 -43.84 -39.88
CA LYS A 35 -2.22 -42.40 -39.81
C LYS A 35 -2.65 -41.98 -38.40
N LEU A 36 -3.40 -42.81 -37.69
CA LEU A 36 -3.80 -42.51 -36.31
C LEU A 36 -2.61 -42.55 -35.34
N LYS A 37 -1.70 -43.52 -35.50
CA LYS A 37 -0.47 -43.61 -34.69
C LYS A 37 0.45 -42.41 -34.90
N THR A 38 0.58 -41.91 -36.13
CA THR A 38 1.45 -40.75 -36.42
C THR A 38 0.92 -39.46 -35.77
N VAL A 39 -0.41 -39.30 -35.64
CA VAL A 39 -1.02 -38.13 -34.98
C VAL A 39 -1.11 -38.30 -33.45
N LEU A 40 -1.24 -39.53 -32.95
CA LEU A 40 -1.44 -39.78 -31.52
C LEU A 40 -0.26 -39.32 -30.64
N ASN A 41 0.99 -39.58 -31.06
CA ASN A 41 2.17 -39.22 -30.26
C ASN A 41 2.33 -37.69 -30.11
N PRO A 42 2.28 -36.87 -31.19
CA PRO A 42 2.27 -35.42 -31.07
C PRO A 42 1.18 -34.87 -30.15
N LEU A 43 -0.02 -35.47 -30.17
CA LEU A 43 -1.11 -35.06 -29.28
C LEU A 43 -0.80 -35.35 -27.80
N LYS A 44 -0.17 -36.49 -27.50
CA LYS A 44 0.28 -36.82 -26.14
C LYS A 44 1.37 -35.86 -25.66
N ASP A 45 2.34 -35.52 -26.52
CA ASP A 45 3.38 -34.57 -26.19
C ASP A 45 2.82 -33.15 -25.96
N LYS A 46 1.87 -32.72 -26.79
CA LYS A 46 1.16 -31.45 -26.61
C LYS A 46 0.39 -31.42 -25.30
N LEU A 47 -0.27 -32.53 -24.93
CA LEU A 47 -0.96 -32.64 -23.64
C LEU A 47 0.02 -32.52 -22.46
N ARG A 48 1.19 -33.18 -22.52
CA ARG A 48 2.22 -33.07 -21.49
C ARG A 48 2.70 -31.62 -21.35
N LEU A 49 3.03 -30.96 -22.45
CA LEU A 49 3.47 -29.56 -22.45
C LEU A 49 2.41 -28.62 -21.86
N LEU A 50 1.13 -28.79 -22.22
CA LEU A 50 0.04 -27.98 -21.66
C LEU A 50 -0.11 -28.18 -20.15
N ASN A 51 0.11 -29.39 -19.63
CA ASN A 51 0.09 -29.66 -18.19
C ASN A 51 1.28 -29.00 -17.47
N GLU A 52 2.47 -28.99 -18.06
CA GLU A 52 3.64 -28.31 -17.50
C GLU A 52 3.47 -26.79 -17.47
N ILE A 53 2.93 -26.21 -18.55
CA ILE A 53 2.57 -24.79 -18.62
C ILE A 53 1.53 -24.46 -17.56
N LYS A 54 0.47 -25.26 -17.43
CA LYS A 54 -0.57 -25.07 -16.41
C LYS A 54 0.02 -25.05 -15.00
N LEU A 55 0.87 -26.03 -14.67
CA LEU A 55 1.54 -26.09 -13.37
C LEU A 55 2.39 -24.84 -13.10
N THR A 56 3.08 -24.34 -14.13
CA THR A 56 3.88 -23.12 -14.03
C THR A 56 3.00 -21.90 -13.79
N CYS A 57 1.89 -21.75 -14.54
CA CYS A 57 0.91 -20.70 -14.33
C CYS A 57 0.32 -20.73 -12.92
N ASP A 58 -0.05 -21.91 -12.40
CA ASP A 58 -0.59 -22.07 -11.05
C ASP A 58 0.42 -21.65 -9.97
N LYS A 59 1.71 -21.97 -10.16
CA LYS A 59 2.79 -21.52 -9.27
C LYS A 59 2.96 -20.00 -9.31
N THR A 60 2.98 -19.41 -10.51
CA THR A 60 3.12 -17.97 -10.70
C THR A 60 1.94 -17.21 -10.07
N ALA A 61 0.71 -17.69 -10.24
CA ALA A 61 -0.47 -17.07 -9.64
C ALA A 61 -0.39 -17.07 -8.09
N LYS A 62 0.07 -18.18 -7.49
CA LYS A 62 0.31 -18.25 -6.04
C LYS A 62 1.40 -17.27 -5.60
N HIS A 63 2.49 -17.18 -6.34
CA HIS A 63 3.58 -16.24 -6.04
C HIS A 63 3.09 -14.78 -6.09
N ILE A 64 2.35 -14.39 -7.13
CA ILE A 64 1.77 -13.05 -7.28
C ILE A 64 0.92 -12.70 -6.04
N LYS A 65 0.07 -13.62 -5.58
CA LYS A 65 -0.76 -13.41 -4.38
C LYS A 65 0.08 -13.19 -3.13
N ILE A 66 1.10 -14.02 -2.90
CA ILE A 66 2.00 -13.90 -1.74
C ILE A 66 2.76 -12.57 -1.79
N GLN A 67 3.29 -12.22 -2.96
CA GLN A 67 4.03 -10.97 -3.16
C GLN A 67 3.15 -9.74 -2.91
N ALA A 68 1.91 -9.74 -3.38
CA ALA A 68 0.96 -8.65 -3.13
C ALA A 68 0.70 -8.47 -1.62
N GLN A 69 0.44 -9.57 -0.90
CA GLN A 69 0.20 -9.54 0.55
C GLN A 69 1.44 -9.08 1.34
N TYR A 70 2.64 -9.52 0.93
CA TYR A 70 3.89 -9.08 1.54
C TYR A 70 4.11 -7.58 1.35
N THR A 71 3.96 -7.08 0.12
CA THR A 71 4.10 -5.65 -0.20
C THR A 71 3.07 -4.81 0.56
N GLU A 72 1.81 -5.25 0.63
CA GLU A 72 0.78 -4.56 1.41
C GLU A 72 1.16 -4.45 2.89
N ARG A 73 1.68 -5.53 3.49
CA ARG A 73 2.17 -5.52 4.88
C ARG A 73 3.31 -4.53 5.06
N GLN A 74 4.30 -4.53 4.16
CA GLN A 74 5.42 -3.61 4.21
C GLN A 74 4.96 -2.16 4.15
N ILE A 75 4.04 -1.83 3.23
CA ILE A 75 3.45 -0.48 3.14
C ILE A 75 2.82 -0.09 4.49
N LYS A 76 1.95 -0.95 5.05
CA LYS A 76 1.30 -0.68 6.34
C LYS A 76 2.30 -0.47 7.49
N GLU A 77 3.38 -1.25 7.53
CA GLU A 77 4.43 -1.10 8.54
C GLU A 77 5.18 0.24 8.41
N GLN A 78 5.50 0.68 7.19
CA GLN A 78 6.15 1.97 6.96
C GLN A 78 5.24 3.13 7.37
N PHE A 79 3.95 3.08 7.01
CA PHE A 79 2.99 4.09 7.44
C PHE A 79 2.80 4.10 8.95
N LYS A 80 2.80 2.94 9.62
CA LYS A 80 2.75 2.88 11.10
C LYS A 80 3.93 3.61 11.74
N LYS A 81 5.15 3.44 11.21
CA LYS A 81 6.35 4.16 11.68
C LYS A 81 6.21 5.66 11.45
N LEU A 82 5.71 6.08 10.28
CA LEU A 82 5.48 7.49 9.98
C LEU A 82 4.47 8.12 10.95
N TYR A 83 3.33 7.45 11.22
CA TYR A 83 2.35 7.95 12.18
C TYR A 83 2.91 8.04 13.61
N GLN A 84 3.77 7.11 14.01
CA GLN A 84 4.43 7.19 15.31
C GLN A 84 5.36 8.40 15.39
N PHE A 85 6.21 8.59 14.38
CA PHE A 85 7.08 9.75 14.27
C PHE A 85 6.31 11.08 14.33
N LEU A 86 5.21 11.18 13.57
CA LEU A 86 4.39 12.40 13.55
C LEU A 86 3.77 12.71 14.92
N ARG A 87 3.30 11.68 15.65
CA ARG A 87 2.77 11.88 17.01
C ARG A 87 3.84 12.34 17.99
N GLU A 88 5.03 11.77 17.91
CA GLU A 88 6.17 12.15 18.76
C GLU A 88 6.60 13.59 18.49
N GLU A 89 6.72 13.96 17.21
CA GLU A 89 7.08 15.32 16.78
C GLU A 89 6.02 16.35 17.18
N GLU A 90 4.73 16.03 17.02
CA GLU A 90 3.63 16.90 17.44
C GLU A 90 3.66 17.14 18.96
N ALA A 91 3.80 16.08 19.75
CA ALA A 91 3.89 16.17 21.21
C ALA A 91 5.08 17.04 21.64
N ALA A 92 6.27 16.80 21.06
CA ALA A 92 7.48 17.56 21.36
C ALA A 92 7.31 19.06 21.06
N ARG A 93 6.66 19.42 19.95
CA ARG A 93 6.40 20.83 19.59
C ARG A 93 5.41 21.50 20.53
N ILE A 94 4.34 20.80 20.93
CA ILE A 94 3.37 21.31 21.90
C ILE A 94 4.05 21.57 23.24
N ASP A 95 4.88 20.63 23.71
CA ASP A 95 5.59 20.77 24.97
C ASP A 95 6.61 21.92 24.93
N ALA A 96 7.29 22.13 23.80
CA ALA A 96 8.17 23.29 23.61
C ALA A 96 7.43 24.62 23.78
N VAL A 97 6.23 24.75 23.19
CA VAL A 97 5.40 25.95 23.33
C VAL A 97 4.97 26.16 24.78
N ARG A 98 4.54 25.09 25.47
CA ARG A 98 4.13 25.16 26.88
C ARG A 98 5.28 25.58 27.79
N MET A 99 6.48 25.02 27.58
CA MET A 99 7.68 25.41 28.34
C MET A 99 8.03 26.89 28.09
N GLU A 100 7.93 27.34 26.83
CA GLU A 100 8.16 28.74 26.49
C GLU A 100 7.15 29.68 27.18
N GLU A 101 5.86 29.32 27.18
CA GLU A 101 4.80 30.06 27.85
C GLU A 101 5.08 30.20 29.35
N VAL A 102 5.40 29.09 30.04
CA VAL A 102 5.74 29.08 31.47
C VAL A 102 6.93 29.99 31.75
N ARG A 103 8.00 29.86 30.96
CA ARG A 103 9.21 30.67 31.12
C ARG A 103 8.93 32.16 30.94
N LYS A 104 8.21 32.54 29.87
CA LYS A 104 7.87 33.95 29.59
C LYS A 104 6.94 34.52 30.67
N SER A 105 5.94 33.76 31.08
CA SER A 105 4.98 34.17 32.13
C SER A 105 5.68 34.38 33.47
N GLN A 106 6.60 33.49 33.85
CA GLN A 106 7.40 33.65 35.06
C GLN A 106 8.32 34.88 34.97
N GLY A 107 8.93 35.10 33.81
CA GLY A 107 9.71 36.30 33.53
C GLY A 107 8.90 37.58 33.74
N MET A 108 7.63 37.59 33.32
CA MET A 108 6.75 38.73 33.54
C MET A 108 6.32 38.91 34.99
N LYS A 109 6.00 37.83 35.71
CA LYS A 109 5.70 37.89 37.15
C LYS A 109 6.84 38.53 37.94
N ASN A 110 8.08 38.15 37.64
CA ASN A 110 9.26 38.72 38.30
C ASN A 110 9.40 40.23 38.02
N LYS A 111 9.19 40.67 36.78
CA LYS A 111 9.18 42.10 36.42
C LYS A 111 8.10 42.89 37.16
N ILE A 112 6.89 42.33 37.29
CA ILE A 112 5.79 42.96 38.04
C ILE A 112 6.18 43.13 39.51
N ILE A 113 6.75 42.09 40.13
CA ILE A 113 7.22 42.17 41.52
C ILE A 113 8.27 43.27 41.69
N GLU A 114 9.22 43.37 40.76
CA GLU A 114 10.24 44.43 40.78
C GLU A 114 9.63 45.83 40.62
N MET A 115 8.71 46.01 39.68
CA MET A 115 8.02 47.28 39.48
C MET A 115 7.22 47.69 40.71
N ASN A 116 6.51 46.76 41.36
CA ASN A 116 5.77 47.03 42.58
C ASN A 116 6.69 47.53 43.70
N ARG A 117 7.88 46.93 43.87
CA ARG A 117 8.87 47.42 44.84
C ARG A 117 9.32 48.85 44.54
N LYS A 118 9.58 49.16 43.26
CA LYS A 118 9.96 50.52 42.83
C LYS A 118 8.83 51.52 43.07
N ILE A 119 7.59 51.15 42.77
CA ILE A 119 6.39 51.97 43.02
C ILE A 119 6.25 52.27 44.52
N SER A 120 6.36 51.26 45.38
CA SER A 120 6.29 51.45 46.84
C SER A 120 7.40 52.37 47.35
N SER A 121 8.65 52.12 46.97
CA SER A 121 9.79 52.97 47.38
C SER A 121 9.64 54.42 46.94
N LEU A 122 9.19 54.66 45.69
CA LEU A 122 8.95 56.00 45.18
C LEU A 122 7.78 56.67 45.92
N SER A 123 6.71 55.92 46.17
CA SER A 123 5.53 56.41 46.90
C SER A 123 5.87 56.81 48.33
N ASP A 124 6.71 56.03 49.03
CA ASP A 124 7.19 56.36 50.38
C ASP A 124 8.07 57.61 50.38
N THR A 125 8.92 57.76 49.35
CA THR A 125 9.75 58.96 49.16
C THR A 125 8.88 60.20 48.93
N ILE A 126 7.87 60.11 48.06
CA ILE A 126 6.92 61.21 47.80
C ILE A 126 6.22 61.62 49.10
N LYS A 127 5.68 60.66 49.87
CA LYS A 127 5.02 60.94 51.16
C LYS A 127 5.95 61.64 52.15
N ALA A 128 7.22 61.22 52.23
CA ALA A 128 8.20 61.83 53.12
C ALA A 128 8.44 63.30 52.75
N ILE A 129 8.59 63.60 51.45
CA ILE A 129 8.74 64.97 50.94
C ILE A 129 7.47 65.81 51.21
N GLU A 130 6.28 65.27 50.92
CA GLU A 130 5.00 65.95 51.19
C GLU A 130 4.82 66.28 52.68
N GLN A 131 5.28 65.40 53.59
CA GLN A 131 5.24 65.64 55.03
C GLN A 131 6.22 66.75 55.46
N GLN A 132 7.44 66.77 54.92
CA GLN A 132 8.41 67.82 55.22
C GLN A 132 7.91 69.20 54.80
N LEU A 133 7.33 69.32 53.60
CA LEU A 133 6.75 70.58 53.11
C LEU A 133 5.65 71.11 54.04
N ARG A 134 4.77 70.24 54.55
CA ARG A 134 3.72 70.64 55.50
C ARG A 134 4.25 71.13 56.85
N VAL A 135 5.37 70.56 57.31
CA VAL A 135 6.00 70.98 58.57
C VAL A 135 6.66 72.35 58.40
N GLU A 136 7.31 72.60 57.27
CA GLU A 136 7.89 73.91 56.95
C GLU A 136 6.81 75.00 56.85
N ASP A 137 5.66 74.70 56.23
CA ASP A 137 4.51 75.63 56.18
C ASP A 137 3.96 75.96 57.58
N LEU A 138 3.95 75.00 58.52
CA LEU A 138 3.52 75.23 59.91
C LEU A 138 4.51 76.07 60.73
N ILE A 139 5.81 75.94 60.46
CA ILE A 139 6.86 76.72 61.12
C ILE A 139 6.84 78.18 60.64
N LEU A 140 6.46 78.44 59.39
CA LEU A 140 6.33 79.80 58.83
C LEU A 140 5.12 80.59 59.36
N ILE A 141 4.16 79.93 60.01
CA ILE A 141 2.92 80.56 60.53
C ILE A 141 2.97 80.80 62.06
N LEU A 142 3.99 80.27 62.76
CA LEU A 142 4.27 80.48 64.19
C LEU A 142 5.32 81.58 64.41
#